data_AF-A0A2A6FR89-F1
#
_entry.id   AF-A0A2A6FR89-F1
#
_cell.length_a   1.000
_cell.length_b   1.000
_cell.length_c   1.000
_cell.angle_alpha   90.00
_cell.angle_beta   90.00
_cell.angle_gamma   90.00
#
_symmetry.space_group_name_H-M   'P 1'
#
loop_
_entity.id
_entity.type
_entity.pdbx_description
1 polymer ?
#
loop_
_entity_poly.entity_id
_entity_poly.type
_entity_poly.pdbx_seq_one_letter_code
_entity_poly.pdbx_strand_id
1 'polypeptide(L)'
;MRAKAVIELSLAAQRAIVKATATSLPNEAGGILLGYKRNDRTVVVDVLVLESAQPSFDRYLRDDVAANLRLAEYRSRSGADEVVGYVGEWHSHPSSVGPSSIDRDSTLDTAQSGGHEVALCVYAPWGEQQFHGLIATPGKVWRPLRAAKVDLERELAMQLDPMPPTAVRVNGPVFISYRHNDGEDFAGEVERLLHAAGISVWRDVPDLPPGDTEKRLDEAFASGLSGGVLIVTPDIANSTVVKHRELPRLLGLQADPRFALVIANTVGPDESRLAYGAPDILLGLAPACTLSSMDQVDIRTPNGRIKLVRRLLRHRARQLKTDMSSVPRPLKISTQSRTAPSSIDACVSDLDIRLIPSEAGKIPAALALHDLAVTLPIISDAVLSVGAPAVQFFGGMHLSIAVALGTGFPATKFGKLEVVDLEGSTWTSVADPADPNLHTAVTVDEVSLAGAHEGRARLAVFASLTDAPDTLAFAMLLQSLSTTSVTAVTITTGQGDIDPREAGRIAKEIATAIKFAARAAGASEVHLAFHGPYAMALLIGRLLNTLCSVVYEWARDMDGSAQYFPVLTVEPDVAGGPITAIHL
;
A
#
# COMPACT_ATOMS: atom_id res chain seq x y z
N MET A 1 -51.34 24.14 -18.24
CA MET A 1 -50.10 23.81 -17.50
C MET A 1 -48.92 24.21 -18.37
N ARG A 2 -48.12 25.22 -17.98
CA ARG A 2 -46.89 25.56 -18.71
C ARG A 2 -45.79 24.55 -18.35
N ALA A 3 -45.02 24.11 -19.35
CA ALA A 3 -43.92 23.18 -19.15
C ALA A 3 -42.92 23.73 -18.11
N LYS A 4 -42.54 22.90 -17.13
CA LYS A 4 -41.49 23.21 -16.17
C LYS A 4 -40.17 23.23 -16.95
N ALA A 5 -39.37 24.29 -16.83
CA ALA A 5 -38.08 24.36 -17.50
C ALA A 5 -37.17 23.21 -17.03
N VAL A 6 -36.38 22.65 -17.95
CA VAL A 6 -35.51 21.50 -17.68
C VAL A 6 -34.07 21.80 -18.07
N ILE A 7 -33.13 21.43 -17.21
CA ILE A 7 -31.70 21.36 -17.50
C ILE A 7 -31.35 19.87 -17.59
N GLU A 8 -30.95 19.39 -18.76
CA GLU A 8 -30.46 18.02 -18.96
C GLU A 8 -28.94 18.02 -18.80
N LEU A 9 -28.41 17.34 -17.78
CA LEU A 9 -26.96 17.22 -17.57
C LEU A 9 -26.45 15.88 -18.09
N SER A 10 -25.51 15.92 -19.03
CA SER A 10 -24.78 14.74 -19.48
C SER A 10 -23.98 14.10 -18.34
N LEU A 11 -23.63 12.83 -18.50
CA LEU A 11 -22.77 12.14 -17.53
C LEU A 11 -21.37 12.76 -17.42
N ALA A 12 -20.83 13.28 -18.52
CA ALA A 12 -19.54 13.97 -18.54
C ALA A 12 -19.58 15.26 -17.69
N ALA A 13 -20.60 16.10 -17.90
CA ALA A 13 -20.81 17.32 -17.12
C ALA A 13 -20.98 17.01 -15.62
N GLN A 14 -21.78 16.00 -15.29
CA GLN A 14 -21.99 15.58 -13.91
C GLN A 14 -20.68 15.16 -13.24
N ARG A 15 -19.89 14.28 -13.87
CA ARG A 15 -18.62 13.79 -13.32
C ARG A 15 -17.60 14.91 -13.14
N ALA A 16 -17.54 15.86 -14.06
CA ALA A 16 -16.66 17.03 -13.95
C ALA A 16 -17.05 17.94 -12.78
N ILE A 17 -18.34 18.23 -12.59
CA ILE A 17 -18.86 19.00 -11.43
C ILE A 17 -18.54 18.28 -10.12
N VAL A 18 -18.82 16.97 -10.05
CA VAL A 18 -18.58 16.13 -8.87
C VAL A 18 -17.09 16.09 -8.51
N LYS A 19 -16.22 15.85 -9.50
CA LYS A 19 -14.76 15.85 -9.32
C LYS A 19 -14.27 17.18 -8.79
N ALA A 20 -14.62 18.28 -9.47
CA ALA A 20 -14.20 19.62 -9.08
C ALA A 20 -14.69 20.00 -7.68
N THR A 21 -15.91 19.61 -7.32
CA THR A 21 -16.45 19.83 -5.98
C THR A 21 -15.67 19.08 -4.91
N ALA A 22 -15.39 17.79 -5.14
CA ALA A 22 -14.65 16.97 -4.19
C ALA A 22 -13.21 17.47 -3.97
N THR A 23 -12.53 17.93 -5.03
CA THR A 23 -11.17 18.45 -4.96
C THR A 23 -11.08 19.82 -4.29
N SER A 24 -12.15 20.63 -4.36
CA SER A 24 -12.15 21.97 -3.78
C SER A 24 -12.54 22.01 -2.31
N LEU A 25 -12.96 20.89 -1.70
CA LEU A 25 -13.40 20.86 -0.31
C LEU A 25 -12.35 21.46 0.65
N PRO A 26 -12.77 22.32 1.60
CA PRO A 26 -14.16 22.66 1.96
C PRO A 26 -14.76 23.85 1.18
N ASN A 27 -14.08 24.34 0.14
CA ASN A 27 -14.49 25.52 -0.63
C ASN A 27 -15.45 25.17 -1.78
N GLU A 28 -16.15 26.19 -2.26
CA GLU A 28 -16.96 26.10 -3.48
C GLU A 28 -16.07 25.94 -4.72
N ALA A 29 -16.54 25.15 -5.68
CA ALA A 29 -15.99 25.05 -7.03
C ALA A 29 -17.02 25.60 -8.01
N GLY A 30 -16.60 26.02 -9.21
CA GLY A 30 -17.56 26.46 -10.21
C GLY A 30 -16.97 26.62 -11.59
N GLY A 31 -17.80 27.12 -12.49
CA GLY A 31 -17.40 27.45 -13.85
C GLY A 31 -18.56 27.55 -14.82
N ILE A 32 -18.32 27.14 -16.05
CA ILE A 32 -19.22 27.38 -17.20
C ILE A 32 -19.91 26.07 -17.62
N LEU A 33 -21.21 26.17 -17.94
CA LEU A 33 -21.98 25.11 -18.59
C LEU A 33 -21.86 25.25 -20.11
N LEU A 34 -21.47 24.16 -20.78
CA LEU A 34 -21.40 24.06 -22.24
C LEU A 34 -22.52 23.17 -22.76
N GLY A 35 -23.22 23.62 -23.79
CA GLY A 35 -24.43 22.96 -24.25
C GLY A 35 -25.16 23.67 -25.36
N TYR A 36 -26.42 23.31 -25.54
CA TYR A 36 -27.32 23.95 -26.48
C TYR A 36 -28.76 23.96 -25.96
N LYS A 37 -29.61 24.77 -26.58
CA LYS A 37 -31.03 24.82 -26.27
C LYS A 37 -31.83 23.98 -27.26
N ARG A 38 -32.79 23.23 -26.73
CA ARG A 38 -33.74 22.43 -27.50
C ARG A 38 -35.13 22.62 -26.91
N ASN A 39 -35.94 23.47 -27.54
CA ASN A 39 -37.25 23.89 -27.03
C ASN A 39 -37.12 24.50 -25.62
N ASP A 40 -37.95 24.07 -24.65
CA ASP A 40 -37.90 24.50 -23.25
C ASP A 40 -36.80 23.80 -22.41
N ARG A 41 -35.82 23.15 -23.06
CA ARG A 41 -34.74 22.41 -22.40
C ARG A 41 -33.37 23.01 -22.71
N THR A 42 -32.57 23.14 -21.67
CA THR A 42 -31.14 23.44 -21.79
C THR A 42 -30.38 22.12 -21.65
N VAL A 43 -29.74 21.68 -22.73
CA VAL A 43 -28.95 20.45 -22.75
C VAL A 43 -27.49 20.81 -22.49
N VAL A 44 -26.96 20.39 -21.36
CA VAL A 44 -25.56 20.57 -20.98
C VAL A 44 -24.81 19.30 -21.34
N VAL A 45 -23.83 19.45 -22.23
CA VAL A 45 -23.02 18.32 -22.73
C VAL A 45 -21.68 18.22 -21.98
N ASP A 46 -21.16 19.34 -21.49
CA ASP A 46 -19.87 19.41 -20.78
C ASP A 46 -19.81 20.67 -19.89
N VAL A 47 -18.75 20.80 -19.09
CA VAL A 47 -18.48 21.99 -18.28
C VAL A 47 -17.01 22.39 -18.33
N LEU A 48 -16.76 23.69 -18.22
CA LEU A 48 -15.41 24.20 -17.95
C LEU A 48 -15.31 24.50 -16.46
N VAL A 49 -14.34 23.87 -15.80
CA VAL A 49 -14.01 24.16 -14.40
C VAL A 49 -13.09 25.38 -14.35
N LEU A 50 -13.44 26.36 -13.54
CA LEU A 50 -12.69 27.61 -13.38
C LEU A 50 -12.32 27.79 -11.90
N GLU A 51 -11.05 28.04 -11.64
CA GLU A 51 -10.59 28.39 -10.29
C GLU A 51 -11.25 29.70 -9.83
N SER A 52 -11.70 29.73 -8.58
CA SER A 52 -12.22 30.96 -7.98
C SER A 52 -11.05 31.93 -7.74
N ALA A 53 -11.22 33.20 -8.11
CA ALA A 53 -10.24 34.24 -7.79
C ALA A 53 -10.03 34.40 -6.28
N GLN A 54 -11.05 34.05 -5.48
CA GLN A 54 -11.01 33.99 -4.02
C GLN A 54 -11.76 32.74 -3.56
N PRO A 55 -11.06 31.61 -3.30
CA PRO A 55 -11.69 30.40 -2.78
C PRO A 55 -12.34 30.66 -1.41
N SER A 56 -13.66 30.48 -1.31
CA SER A 56 -14.42 30.57 -0.05
C SER A 56 -15.32 29.34 0.13
N PHE A 57 -15.75 29.09 1.37
CA PHE A 57 -16.64 27.98 1.73
C PHE A 57 -18.13 28.26 1.41
N ASP A 58 -18.49 29.52 1.23
CA ASP A 58 -19.87 30.03 1.06
C ASP A 58 -20.02 30.97 -0.13
N ARG A 59 -18.97 31.12 -0.94
CA ARG A 59 -18.96 32.04 -2.07
C ARG A 59 -17.98 31.61 -3.17
N TYR A 60 -18.54 31.38 -4.35
CA TYR A 60 -17.79 31.30 -5.60
C TYR A 60 -17.77 32.66 -6.32
N LEU A 61 -16.60 33.10 -6.76
CA LEU A 61 -16.44 34.29 -7.60
C LEU A 61 -15.72 33.91 -8.89
N ARG A 62 -16.44 34.01 -10.01
CA ARG A 62 -15.92 33.74 -11.35
C ARG A 62 -14.90 34.82 -11.74
N ASP A 63 -13.75 34.38 -12.24
CA ASP A 63 -12.83 35.26 -12.97
C ASP A 63 -13.30 35.38 -14.44
N ASP A 64 -13.87 36.54 -14.78
CA ASP A 64 -14.41 36.82 -16.11
C ASP A 64 -13.35 36.78 -17.22
N VAL A 65 -12.10 37.13 -16.92
CA VAL A 65 -11.01 37.11 -17.89
C VAL A 65 -10.65 35.66 -18.19
N ALA A 66 -10.43 34.86 -17.15
CA ALA A 66 -10.13 33.44 -17.28
C ALA A 66 -11.28 32.67 -17.96
N ALA A 67 -12.53 32.97 -17.60
CA ALA A 67 -13.73 32.40 -18.19
C ALA A 67 -13.79 32.62 -19.71
N ASN A 68 -13.59 33.86 -20.14
CA ASN A 68 -13.63 34.23 -21.57
C ASN A 68 -12.48 33.58 -22.36
N LEU A 69 -11.28 33.52 -21.78
CA LEU A 69 -10.13 32.85 -22.40
C LEU A 69 -10.39 31.35 -22.60
N ARG A 70 -10.88 30.65 -21.58
CA ARG A 70 -11.20 29.21 -21.67
C ARG A 70 -12.33 28.92 -22.66
N LEU A 71 -13.35 29.78 -22.70
CA LEU A 71 -14.44 29.65 -23.67
C LEU A 71 -13.95 29.88 -25.11
N ALA A 72 -13.06 30.84 -25.32
CA ALA A 72 -12.44 31.08 -26.63
C ALA A 72 -11.54 29.92 -27.06
N GLU A 73 -10.77 29.35 -26.14
CA GLU A 73 -9.94 28.17 -26.39
C GLU A 73 -10.80 26.95 -26.76
N TYR A 74 -11.86 26.68 -26.02
CA TYR A 74 -12.83 25.62 -26.34
C TYR A 74 -13.36 25.80 -27.77
N ARG A 75 -13.87 27.01 -28.09
CA ARG A 75 -14.38 27.35 -29.43
C ARG A 75 -13.35 27.24 -30.54
N SER A 76 -12.06 27.40 -30.26
CA SER A 76 -11.00 27.28 -31.27
C SER A 76 -10.67 25.83 -31.62
N ARG A 77 -10.93 24.90 -30.69
CA ARG A 77 -10.75 23.45 -30.87
C ARG A 77 -11.99 22.82 -31.50
N SER A 78 -13.14 23.37 -31.17
CA SER A 78 -14.44 23.10 -31.76
C SER A 78 -14.53 23.66 -33.18
N GLY A 79 -15.04 22.87 -34.13
CA GLY A 79 -15.25 23.35 -35.51
C GLY A 79 -16.31 24.46 -35.57
N ALA A 80 -16.28 25.32 -36.60
CA ALA A 80 -17.22 26.44 -36.75
C ALA A 80 -18.71 26.03 -36.83
N ASP A 81 -19.00 24.75 -37.11
CA ASP A 81 -20.35 24.16 -37.17
C ASP A 81 -20.82 23.52 -35.85
N GLU A 82 -20.09 23.68 -34.76
CA GLU A 82 -20.44 23.07 -33.48
C GLU A 82 -21.64 23.78 -32.82
N VAL A 83 -22.73 23.03 -32.59
CA VAL A 83 -23.96 23.52 -31.95
C VAL A 83 -23.78 23.81 -30.46
N VAL A 84 -22.66 23.36 -29.88
CA VAL A 84 -22.33 23.47 -28.45
C VAL A 84 -21.69 24.83 -28.15
N GLY A 85 -22.23 25.55 -27.18
CA GLY A 85 -21.70 26.83 -26.72
C GLY A 85 -22.04 27.13 -25.26
N TYR A 86 -21.82 28.36 -24.85
CA TYR A 86 -22.18 28.83 -23.50
C TYR A 86 -23.69 28.75 -23.31
N VAL A 87 -24.14 28.05 -22.26
CA VAL A 87 -25.55 27.98 -21.87
C VAL A 87 -25.81 28.41 -20.43
N GLY A 88 -24.76 28.61 -19.64
CA GLY A 88 -24.93 28.96 -18.24
C GLY A 88 -23.69 28.81 -17.37
N GLU A 89 -23.94 28.81 -16.08
CA GLU A 89 -22.93 28.71 -15.02
C GLU A 89 -23.28 27.59 -14.05
N TRP A 90 -22.27 27.11 -13.35
CA TRP A 90 -22.45 26.20 -12.24
C TRP A 90 -21.51 26.54 -11.10
N HIS A 91 -21.93 26.20 -9.89
CA HIS A 91 -21.06 26.16 -8.74
C HIS A 91 -21.55 25.13 -7.72
N SER A 92 -20.69 24.77 -6.78
CA SER A 92 -21.02 23.85 -5.71
C SER A 92 -21.26 24.58 -4.41
N HIS A 93 -22.19 24.06 -3.62
CA HIS A 93 -22.34 24.42 -2.22
C HIS A 93 -21.89 23.21 -1.39
N PRO A 94 -20.70 23.25 -0.76
CA PRO A 94 -20.26 22.23 0.18
C PRO A 94 -21.21 22.04 1.37
N SER A 95 -22.10 23.02 1.63
CA SER A 95 -23.21 22.91 2.55
C SER A 95 -24.49 22.43 1.84
N SER A 96 -25.41 21.78 2.54
CA SER A 96 -26.65 21.20 1.99
C SER A 96 -27.73 22.23 1.62
N VAL A 97 -27.34 23.38 1.07
CA VAL A 97 -28.23 24.50 0.73
C VAL A 97 -28.31 24.70 -0.78
N GLY A 98 -29.50 24.98 -1.28
CA GLY A 98 -29.71 25.39 -2.68
C GLY A 98 -29.21 26.83 -2.95
N PRO A 99 -29.50 27.39 -4.13
CA PRO A 99 -29.02 28.72 -4.52
C PRO A 99 -29.35 29.81 -3.49
N SER A 100 -28.38 30.65 -3.17
CA SER A 100 -28.47 31.81 -2.28
C SER A 100 -29.22 32.98 -2.94
N SER A 101 -29.48 34.07 -2.22
CA SER A 101 -30.00 35.30 -2.86
C SER A 101 -28.97 35.92 -3.80
N ILE A 102 -27.69 35.85 -3.45
CA ILE A 102 -26.57 36.38 -4.25
C ILE A 102 -26.48 35.62 -5.59
N ASP A 103 -26.65 34.30 -5.57
CA ASP A 103 -26.59 33.48 -6.79
C ASP A 103 -27.72 33.86 -7.77
N ARG A 104 -28.91 34.15 -7.22
CA ARG A 104 -30.08 34.55 -8.01
C ARG A 104 -29.85 35.90 -8.70
N ASP A 105 -29.31 36.86 -7.95
CA ASP A 105 -29.03 38.20 -8.45
C ASP A 105 -27.90 38.16 -9.51
N SER A 106 -26.80 37.45 -9.22
CA SER A 106 -25.68 37.28 -10.16
C SER A 106 -26.11 36.63 -11.48
N THR A 107 -26.91 35.55 -11.40
CA THR A 107 -27.41 34.88 -12.61
C THR A 107 -28.31 35.79 -13.45
N LEU A 108 -29.12 36.61 -12.77
CA LEU A 108 -30.00 37.56 -13.44
C LEU A 108 -29.19 38.66 -14.14
N ASP A 109 -28.17 39.20 -13.48
CA ASP A 109 -27.27 40.21 -14.03
C ASP A 109 -26.50 39.68 -15.26
N THR A 110 -26.03 38.43 -15.22
CA THR A 110 -25.40 37.76 -16.36
C THR A 110 -26.38 37.62 -17.53
N ALA A 111 -27.63 37.21 -17.28
CA ALA A 111 -28.65 37.09 -18.33
C ALA A 111 -29.00 38.46 -18.95
N GLN A 112 -29.15 39.50 -18.12
CA GLN A 112 -29.42 40.86 -18.58
C GLN A 112 -28.27 41.41 -19.43
N SER A 113 -27.03 41.26 -18.97
CA SER A 113 -25.83 41.75 -19.65
C SER A 113 -25.54 41.01 -20.96
N GLY A 114 -25.76 39.69 -20.97
CA GLY A 114 -25.54 38.84 -22.14
C GLY A 114 -26.66 38.88 -23.17
N GLY A 115 -27.85 39.39 -22.82
CA GLY A 115 -29.01 39.46 -23.73
C GLY A 115 -29.59 38.11 -24.13
N HIS A 116 -29.28 37.03 -23.40
CA HIS A 116 -29.79 35.67 -23.65
C HIS A 116 -30.12 34.97 -22.32
N GLU A 117 -30.94 33.91 -22.34
CA GLU A 117 -31.22 33.19 -21.09
C GLU A 117 -30.01 32.38 -20.64
N VAL A 118 -29.79 32.39 -19.33
CA VAL A 118 -28.66 31.76 -18.64
C VAL A 118 -29.21 30.69 -17.70
N ALA A 119 -28.67 29.47 -17.79
CA ALA A 119 -28.92 28.43 -16.81
C ALA A 119 -27.94 28.56 -15.63
N LEU A 120 -28.41 28.38 -14.41
CA LEU A 120 -27.56 28.17 -13.24
C LEU A 120 -27.82 26.77 -12.70
N CYS A 121 -26.74 26.00 -12.49
CA CYS A 121 -26.78 24.72 -11.82
C CYS A 121 -25.96 24.75 -10.52
N VAL A 122 -26.62 24.55 -9.38
CA VAL A 122 -25.95 24.47 -8.08
C VAL A 122 -25.89 23.02 -7.62
N TYR A 123 -24.68 22.52 -7.33
CA TYR A 123 -24.46 21.18 -6.80
C TYR A 123 -24.21 21.19 -5.29
N ALA A 124 -25.13 20.60 -4.53
CA ALA A 124 -25.08 20.49 -3.07
C ALA A 124 -24.98 19.00 -2.67
N PRO A 125 -23.77 18.41 -2.54
CA PRO A 125 -23.59 16.96 -2.41
C PRO A 125 -24.31 16.34 -1.20
N TRP A 126 -24.45 17.10 -0.12
CA TRP A 126 -25.04 16.63 1.13
C TRP A 126 -26.54 16.92 1.26
N GLY A 127 -27.16 17.52 0.25
CA GLY A 127 -28.62 17.73 0.21
C GLY A 127 -29.36 16.50 -0.30
N GLU A 128 -30.62 16.31 0.13
CA GLU A 128 -31.51 15.27 -0.43
C GLU A 128 -31.71 15.46 -1.94
N GLN A 129 -31.84 16.72 -2.37
CA GLN A 129 -31.77 17.10 -3.78
C GLN A 129 -30.37 17.66 -4.04
N GLN A 130 -29.53 16.92 -4.73
CA GLN A 130 -28.13 17.31 -4.94
C GLN A 130 -27.94 18.37 -6.03
N PHE A 131 -28.81 18.40 -7.04
CA PHE A 131 -28.71 19.37 -8.13
C PHE A 131 -29.92 20.30 -8.13
N HIS A 132 -29.65 21.60 -8.08
CA HIS A 132 -30.64 22.66 -8.16
C HIS A 132 -30.47 23.45 -9.45
N GLY A 133 -31.57 23.73 -10.14
CA GLY A 133 -31.57 24.44 -11.41
C GLY A 133 -32.34 25.75 -11.36
N LEU A 134 -31.79 26.79 -11.96
CA LEU A 134 -32.47 28.06 -12.24
C LEU A 134 -32.26 28.44 -13.71
N ILE A 135 -33.24 29.10 -14.32
CA ILE A 135 -33.08 29.77 -15.61
C ILE A 135 -33.44 31.24 -15.43
N ALA A 136 -32.50 32.12 -15.79
CA ALA A 136 -32.71 33.55 -15.86
C ALA A 136 -32.96 33.99 -17.30
N THR A 137 -33.96 34.83 -17.53
CA THR A 137 -34.36 35.32 -18.87
C THR A 137 -34.18 36.84 -18.93
N PRO A 138 -33.57 37.39 -19.98
CA PRO A 138 -33.37 38.83 -20.14
C PRO A 138 -34.68 39.60 -20.35
N GLY A 139 -34.72 40.87 -19.93
CA GLY A 139 -35.81 41.82 -20.23
C GLY A 139 -36.87 41.98 -19.14
N LYS A 140 -37.88 42.82 -19.42
CA LYS A 140 -38.97 43.17 -18.47
C LYS A 140 -40.05 42.08 -18.38
N VAL A 141 -39.65 40.86 -18.05
CA VAL A 141 -40.56 39.71 -17.90
C VAL A 141 -41.12 39.67 -16.48
N TRP A 142 -42.39 39.29 -16.32
CA TRP A 142 -43.08 39.21 -15.01
C TRP A 142 -42.45 38.19 -14.03
N ARG A 143 -41.57 37.29 -14.53
CA ARG A 143 -40.74 36.37 -13.74
C ARG A 143 -39.42 36.14 -14.46
N PRO A 144 -38.40 36.99 -14.25
CA PRO A 144 -37.15 36.89 -14.98
C PRO A 144 -36.29 35.71 -14.49
N LEU A 145 -36.64 35.10 -13.35
CA LEU A 145 -35.99 33.91 -12.82
C LEU A 145 -37.02 32.81 -12.56
N ARG A 146 -36.74 31.59 -13.01
CA ARG A 146 -37.61 30.41 -12.84
C ARG A 146 -36.81 29.20 -12.35
N ALA A 147 -37.42 28.42 -11.44
CA ALA A 147 -36.86 27.14 -11.04
C ALA A 147 -36.91 26.14 -12.21
N ALA A 148 -35.80 25.43 -12.42
CA ALA A 148 -35.67 24.37 -13.41
C ALA A 148 -35.47 23.02 -12.72
N LYS A 149 -36.08 21.98 -13.29
CA LYS A 149 -35.77 20.60 -12.91
C LYS A 149 -34.43 20.23 -13.54
N VAL A 150 -33.50 19.69 -12.76
CA VAL A 150 -32.26 19.13 -13.30
C VAL A 150 -32.49 17.65 -13.55
N ASP A 151 -32.48 17.25 -14.82
CA ASP A 151 -32.59 15.87 -15.27
C ASP A 151 -31.17 15.34 -15.52
N LEU A 152 -30.77 14.36 -14.72
CA LEU A 152 -29.46 13.73 -14.79
C LEU A 152 -29.53 12.54 -15.75
N GLU A 153 -28.60 12.48 -16.70
CA GLU A 153 -28.28 11.23 -17.39
C GLU A 153 -27.85 10.19 -16.35
N ARG A 154 -28.48 9.00 -16.37
CA ARG A 154 -28.27 7.95 -15.38
C ARG A 154 -27.34 6.88 -15.91
N GLU A 155 -26.40 6.46 -15.07
CA GLU A 155 -25.68 5.21 -15.26
C GLU A 155 -26.62 4.03 -14.97
N LEU A 156 -26.49 2.96 -15.74
CA LEU A 156 -27.20 1.71 -15.50
C LEU A 156 -26.65 1.08 -14.21
N ALA A 157 -27.49 0.99 -13.18
CA ALA A 157 -27.16 0.26 -11.97
C ALA A 157 -27.05 -1.23 -12.31
N MET A 158 -25.93 -1.85 -11.92
CA MET A 158 -25.75 -3.29 -12.06
C MET A 158 -26.41 -4.00 -10.89
N GLN A 159 -27.17 -5.06 -11.19
CA GLN A 159 -27.67 -5.96 -10.17
C GLN A 159 -26.56 -6.94 -9.79
N LEU A 160 -26.17 -6.95 -8.52
CA LEU A 160 -25.12 -7.84 -8.00
C LEU A 160 -25.75 -8.99 -7.23
N ASP A 161 -25.25 -10.20 -7.48
CA ASP A 161 -25.62 -11.37 -6.70
C ASP A 161 -25.14 -11.26 -5.25
N PRO A 162 -25.84 -11.85 -4.26
CA PRO A 162 -25.40 -11.85 -2.88
C PRO A 162 -24.05 -12.58 -2.71
N MET A 163 -23.23 -12.10 -1.79
CA MET A 163 -21.94 -12.73 -1.47
C MET A 163 -22.15 -14.09 -0.77
N PRO A 164 -21.37 -15.13 -1.11
CA PRO A 164 -21.40 -16.38 -0.38
C PRO A 164 -20.89 -16.20 1.06
N PRO A 165 -21.34 -17.01 2.04
CA PRO A 165 -20.86 -16.94 3.42
C PRO A 165 -19.35 -17.17 3.58
N THR A 166 -18.72 -17.82 2.60
CA THR A 166 -17.27 -18.11 2.55
C THR A 166 -16.43 -16.96 2.00
N ALA A 167 -17.05 -15.84 1.64
CA ALA A 167 -16.38 -14.70 1.01
C ALA A 167 -15.41 -13.95 1.93
N VAL A 168 -15.46 -14.20 3.25
CA VAL A 168 -14.51 -13.62 4.22
C VAL A 168 -13.68 -14.72 4.87
N ARG A 169 -12.35 -14.58 4.81
CA ARG A 169 -11.36 -15.46 5.45
C ARG A 169 -10.24 -14.64 6.07
N VAL A 170 -9.86 -14.97 7.31
CA VAL A 170 -8.87 -14.20 8.10
C VAL A 170 -7.50 -14.11 7.42
N ASN A 171 -7.03 -15.20 6.82
CA ASN A 171 -5.77 -15.29 6.10
C ASN A 171 -5.92 -15.15 4.57
N GLY A 172 -7.11 -14.72 4.11
CA GLY A 172 -7.36 -14.43 2.70
C GLY A 172 -6.56 -13.23 2.19
N PRO A 173 -6.50 -13.01 0.86
CA PRO A 173 -5.84 -11.84 0.31
C PRO A 173 -6.62 -10.54 0.64
N VAL A 174 -5.94 -9.40 0.50
CA VAL A 174 -6.56 -8.06 0.53
C VAL A 174 -6.79 -7.61 -0.90
N PHE A 175 -8.03 -7.19 -1.21
CA PHE A 175 -8.38 -6.67 -2.52
C PHE A 175 -8.02 -5.18 -2.62
N ILE A 176 -7.30 -4.76 -3.67
CA ILE A 176 -7.04 -3.33 -3.94
C ILE A 176 -7.97 -2.85 -5.06
N SER A 177 -8.89 -1.96 -4.70
CA SER A 177 -9.82 -1.29 -5.63
C SER A 177 -9.31 0.12 -5.95
N TYR A 178 -9.15 0.42 -7.23
CA TYR A 178 -8.60 1.69 -7.71
C TYR A 178 -9.01 1.92 -9.17
N ARG A 179 -8.74 3.14 -9.67
CA ARG A 179 -8.84 3.43 -11.10
C ARG A 179 -7.46 3.35 -11.73
N HIS A 180 -7.29 2.52 -12.76
CA HIS A 180 -6.01 2.29 -13.42
C HIS A 180 -5.28 3.58 -13.83
N ASN A 181 -5.95 4.49 -14.54
CA ASN A 181 -5.29 5.64 -15.13
C ASN A 181 -4.60 6.61 -14.14
N ASP A 182 -5.00 6.63 -12.87
CA ASP A 182 -4.49 7.60 -11.88
C ASP A 182 -4.23 7.00 -10.49
N GLY A 183 -4.60 5.75 -10.25
CA GLY A 183 -4.37 5.02 -9.02
C GLY A 183 -3.31 3.92 -9.11
N GLU A 184 -2.82 3.57 -10.30
CA GLU A 184 -1.89 2.44 -10.53
C GLU A 184 -0.62 2.54 -9.68
N ASP A 185 0.04 3.69 -9.67
CA ASP A 185 1.30 3.86 -8.93
C ASP A 185 1.10 3.68 -7.41
N PHE A 186 0.00 4.23 -6.87
CA PHE A 186 -0.37 4.05 -5.48
C PHE A 186 -0.74 2.58 -5.18
N ALA A 187 -1.46 1.92 -6.09
CA ALA A 187 -1.83 0.52 -5.95
C ALA A 187 -0.59 -0.38 -5.91
N GLY A 188 0.36 -0.17 -6.83
CA GLY A 188 1.62 -0.90 -6.87
C GLY A 188 2.48 -0.68 -5.62
N GLU A 189 2.56 0.55 -5.11
CA GLU A 189 3.26 0.82 -3.84
C GLU A 189 2.62 0.13 -2.64
N VAL A 190 1.30 0.23 -2.51
CA VAL A 190 0.55 -0.42 -1.42
C VAL A 190 0.66 -1.94 -1.52
N GLU A 191 0.55 -2.49 -2.72
CA GLU A 191 0.71 -3.92 -3.00
C GLU A 191 2.07 -4.43 -2.51
N ARG A 192 3.17 -3.77 -2.91
CA ARG A 192 4.53 -4.12 -2.48
C ARG A 192 4.67 -4.11 -0.96
N LEU A 193 4.21 -3.05 -0.31
CA LEU A 193 4.32 -2.92 1.14
C LEU A 193 3.46 -3.94 1.88
N LEU A 194 2.28 -4.29 1.37
CA LEU A 194 1.43 -5.34 1.96
C LEU A 194 2.10 -6.71 1.83
N HIS A 195 2.64 -7.04 0.65
CA HIS A 195 3.41 -8.25 0.43
C HIS A 195 4.62 -8.35 1.36
N ALA A 196 5.42 -7.28 1.46
CA ALA A 196 6.55 -7.23 2.38
C ALA A 196 6.13 -7.28 3.86
N ALA A 197 4.89 -6.95 4.18
CA ALA A 197 4.32 -7.01 5.54
C ALA A 197 3.63 -8.34 5.88
N GLY A 198 3.69 -9.34 5.00
CA GLY A 198 3.05 -10.63 5.26
C GLY A 198 1.59 -10.72 4.82
N ILE A 199 1.11 -9.78 4.01
CA ILE A 199 -0.27 -9.74 3.52
C ILE A 199 -0.29 -10.02 2.02
N SER A 200 -0.86 -11.16 1.65
CA SER A 200 -1.19 -11.45 0.25
C SER A 200 -2.22 -10.46 -0.29
N VAL A 201 -2.05 -10.05 -1.53
CA VAL A 201 -2.89 -9.07 -2.23
C VAL A 201 -3.56 -9.74 -3.41
N TRP A 202 -4.75 -9.26 -3.76
CA TRP A 202 -5.38 -9.53 -5.04
C TRP A 202 -5.52 -8.20 -5.79
N ARG A 203 -5.03 -8.14 -7.03
CA ARG A 203 -5.14 -6.98 -7.91
C ARG A 203 -5.44 -7.39 -9.36
N ASP A 204 -6.22 -6.58 -10.05
CA ASP A 204 -6.62 -6.79 -11.44
C ASP A 204 -5.44 -7.03 -12.41
N VAL A 205 -4.44 -6.16 -12.47
CA VAL A 205 -3.33 -6.27 -13.44
C VAL A 205 -2.53 -7.57 -13.32
N PRO A 206 -2.03 -7.97 -12.13
CA PRO A 206 -1.23 -9.19 -11.99
C PRO A 206 -2.05 -10.49 -11.85
N ASP A 207 -3.26 -10.42 -11.26
CA ASP A 207 -3.99 -11.63 -10.85
C ASP A 207 -5.21 -11.97 -11.72
N LEU A 208 -5.55 -11.17 -12.75
CA LEU A 208 -6.54 -11.55 -13.76
C LEU A 208 -5.94 -12.56 -14.74
N PRO A 209 -6.40 -13.82 -14.79
CA PRO A 209 -6.02 -14.73 -15.88
C PRO A 209 -6.60 -14.24 -17.23
N PRO A 210 -6.45 -14.93 -18.37
CA PRO A 210 -7.00 -14.49 -19.68
C PRO A 210 -8.46 -14.93 -19.94
N GLY A 211 -9.41 -14.02 -20.25
CA GLY A 211 -10.87 -14.30 -20.26
C GLY A 211 -11.74 -13.13 -19.78
N ASP A 212 -13.00 -13.38 -19.39
CA ASP A 212 -13.96 -12.33 -18.97
C ASP A 212 -13.56 -11.69 -17.64
N THR A 213 -13.14 -10.43 -17.70
CA THR A 213 -12.69 -9.61 -16.56
C THR A 213 -13.76 -9.49 -15.48
N GLU A 214 -15.01 -9.36 -15.88
CA GLU A 214 -16.13 -9.12 -14.97
C GLU A 214 -16.40 -10.34 -14.11
N LYS A 215 -16.53 -11.50 -14.74
CA LYS A 215 -16.77 -12.77 -14.04
C LYS A 215 -15.68 -13.06 -13.01
N ARG A 216 -14.44 -12.69 -13.30
CA ARG A 216 -13.29 -12.95 -12.43
C ARG A 216 -13.20 -12.04 -11.23
N LEU A 217 -13.62 -10.79 -11.37
CA LEU A 217 -13.77 -9.91 -10.22
C LEU A 217 -14.75 -10.52 -9.21
N ASP A 218 -15.88 -11.06 -9.67
CA ASP A 218 -16.85 -11.72 -8.78
C ASP A 218 -16.29 -13.02 -8.17
N GLU A 219 -15.56 -13.82 -8.94
CA GLU A 219 -14.86 -15.01 -8.42
C GLU A 219 -13.83 -14.61 -7.33
N ALA A 220 -13.09 -13.52 -7.52
CA ALA A 220 -12.14 -13.00 -6.54
C ALA A 220 -12.84 -12.57 -5.24
N PHE A 221 -13.95 -11.82 -5.33
CA PHE A 221 -14.76 -11.46 -4.16
C PHE A 221 -15.32 -12.70 -3.44
N ALA A 222 -15.67 -13.76 -4.17
CA ALA A 222 -16.18 -15.00 -3.61
C ALA A 222 -15.09 -15.93 -3.04
N SER A 223 -13.82 -15.70 -3.36
CA SER A 223 -12.69 -16.59 -3.04
C SER A 223 -12.28 -16.61 -1.56
N GLY A 224 -12.76 -15.66 -0.76
CA GLY A 224 -12.44 -15.56 0.66
C GLY A 224 -11.40 -14.47 0.94
N LEU A 225 -11.80 -13.21 0.86
CA LEU A 225 -10.95 -12.05 1.15
C LEU A 225 -10.84 -11.81 2.66
N SER A 226 -9.72 -11.20 3.10
CA SER A 226 -9.56 -10.75 4.50
C SER A 226 -9.83 -9.26 4.68
N GLY A 227 -9.77 -8.49 3.61
CA GLY A 227 -9.94 -7.05 3.65
C GLY A 227 -9.92 -6.42 2.27
N GLY A 228 -10.07 -5.10 2.25
CA GLY A 228 -10.03 -4.29 1.05
C GLY A 228 -9.35 -2.95 1.29
N VAL A 229 -8.66 -2.46 0.26
CA VAL A 229 -8.14 -1.11 0.18
C VAL A 229 -8.85 -0.41 -0.98
N LEU A 230 -9.52 0.71 -0.69
CA LEU A 230 -10.10 1.57 -1.71
C LEU A 230 -9.22 2.79 -1.90
N ILE A 231 -8.50 2.86 -3.02
CA ILE A 231 -7.65 4.00 -3.38
C ILE A 231 -8.51 5.06 -4.06
N VAL A 232 -8.71 6.19 -3.38
CA VAL A 232 -9.54 7.30 -3.83
C VAL A 232 -8.66 8.43 -4.35
N THR A 233 -8.72 8.59 -5.65
CA THR A 233 -8.12 9.68 -6.42
C THR A 233 -9.20 10.57 -7.01
N PRO A 234 -8.90 11.83 -7.39
CA PRO A 234 -9.89 12.71 -8.01
C PRO A 234 -10.59 12.09 -9.23
N ASP A 235 -9.88 11.33 -10.07
CA ASP A 235 -10.48 10.74 -11.26
C ASP A 235 -11.19 9.41 -11.03
N ILE A 236 -11.23 8.89 -9.80
CA ILE A 236 -12.07 7.72 -9.47
C ILE A 236 -13.55 7.95 -9.78
N ALA A 237 -13.99 9.22 -9.83
CA ALA A 237 -15.32 9.61 -10.28
C ALA A 237 -15.66 9.10 -11.69
N ASN A 238 -14.65 8.77 -12.50
CA ASN A 238 -14.82 8.24 -13.86
C ASN A 238 -14.84 6.70 -13.92
N SER A 239 -14.63 6.00 -12.80
CA SER A 239 -14.61 4.52 -12.77
C SER A 239 -16.00 3.95 -12.52
N THR A 240 -16.65 3.45 -13.57
CA THR A 240 -17.96 2.78 -13.46
C THR A 240 -17.86 1.44 -12.73
N VAL A 241 -16.78 0.69 -12.95
CA VAL A 241 -16.55 -0.63 -12.33
C VAL A 241 -16.40 -0.50 -10.82
N VAL A 242 -15.60 0.47 -10.35
CA VAL A 242 -15.45 0.73 -8.91
C VAL A 242 -16.79 1.11 -8.29
N LYS A 243 -17.51 2.06 -8.90
CA LYS A 243 -18.79 2.58 -8.37
C LYS A 243 -19.89 1.53 -8.29
N HIS A 244 -20.07 0.75 -9.35
CA HIS A 244 -21.26 -0.11 -9.51
C HIS A 244 -20.99 -1.57 -9.21
N ARG A 245 -19.72 -1.99 -9.07
CA ARG A 245 -19.36 -3.38 -8.79
C ARG A 245 -18.49 -3.52 -7.55
N GLU A 246 -17.27 -2.99 -7.56
CA GLU A 246 -16.29 -3.28 -6.51
C GLU A 246 -16.66 -2.66 -5.16
N LEU A 247 -17.01 -1.37 -5.14
CA LEU A 247 -17.36 -0.67 -3.91
C LEU A 247 -18.60 -1.28 -3.22
N PRO A 248 -19.72 -1.56 -3.92
CA PRO A 248 -20.84 -2.27 -3.31
C PRO A 248 -20.45 -3.62 -2.71
N ARG A 249 -19.57 -4.39 -3.37
CA ARG A 249 -19.06 -5.67 -2.85
C ARG A 249 -18.23 -5.48 -1.59
N LEU A 250 -17.30 -4.53 -1.59
CA LEU A 250 -16.47 -4.18 -0.43
C LEU A 250 -17.32 -3.74 0.77
N LEU A 251 -18.33 -2.90 0.54
CA LEU A 251 -19.26 -2.47 1.58
C LEU A 251 -20.11 -3.63 2.11
N GLY A 252 -20.51 -4.56 1.24
CA GLY A 252 -21.20 -5.78 1.63
C GLY A 252 -20.34 -6.69 2.53
N LEU A 253 -19.06 -6.86 2.20
CA LEU A 253 -18.11 -7.65 3.00
C LEU A 253 -17.76 -6.99 4.33
N GLN A 254 -17.74 -5.66 4.39
CA GLN A 254 -17.47 -4.88 5.60
C GLN A 254 -18.50 -5.11 6.72
N ALA A 255 -19.66 -5.70 6.42
CA ALA A 255 -20.61 -6.13 7.44
C ALA A 255 -20.09 -7.30 8.31
N ASP A 256 -19.12 -8.09 7.81
CA ASP A 256 -18.44 -9.12 8.61
C ASP A 256 -17.30 -8.49 9.42
N PRO A 257 -17.28 -8.63 10.77
CA PRO A 257 -16.24 -8.03 11.61
C PRO A 257 -14.83 -8.59 11.36
N ARG A 258 -14.72 -9.73 10.66
CA ARG A 258 -13.45 -10.33 10.25
C ARG A 258 -12.90 -9.72 8.97
N PHE A 259 -13.67 -8.91 8.26
CA PHE A 259 -13.22 -8.15 7.10
C PHE A 259 -12.73 -6.75 7.53
N ALA A 260 -11.66 -6.26 6.90
CA ALA A 260 -11.13 -4.93 7.14
C ALA A 260 -11.14 -4.08 5.86
N LEU A 261 -11.95 -3.03 5.81
CA LEU A 261 -11.90 -2.02 4.75
C LEU A 261 -11.11 -0.79 5.20
N VAL A 262 -10.13 -0.37 4.39
CA VAL A 262 -9.37 0.88 4.60
C VAL A 262 -9.53 1.79 3.37
N ILE A 263 -9.82 3.07 3.62
CA ILE A 263 -9.93 4.08 2.56
C ILE A 263 -8.60 4.82 2.44
N ALA A 264 -7.94 4.63 1.30
CA ALA A 264 -6.67 5.26 0.93
C ALA A 264 -6.97 6.53 0.11
N ASN A 265 -7.07 7.67 0.79
CA ASN A 265 -7.53 8.92 0.19
C ASN A 265 -6.34 9.79 -0.24
N THR A 266 -6.40 10.36 -1.45
CA THR A 266 -5.42 11.33 -1.97
C THR A 266 -6.00 12.74 -2.09
N VAL A 267 -7.29 12.90 -1.80
CA VAL A 267 -8.02 14.15 -2.02
C VAL A 267 -7.94 15.00 -0.77
N GLY A 268 -7.50 16.24 -0.95
CA GLY A 268 -7.37 17.25 0.08
C GLY A 268 -6.60 18.46 -0.46
N PRO A 269 -6.67 19.62 0.20
CA PRO A 269 -6.01 20.85 -0.25
C PRO A 269 -4.48 20.70 -0.35
N ASP A 270 -3.89 19.87 0.53
CA ASP A 270 -2.47 19.59 0.60
C ASP A 270 -2.23 18.25 1.33
N GLU A 271 -0.98 17.81 1.43
CA GLU A 271 -0.57 16.56 2.13
C GLU A 271 -0.72 16.59 3.66
N SER A 272 -1.11 17.71 4.25
CA SER A 272 -1.36 17.84 5.69
C SER A 272 -2.81 17.58 6.07
N ARG A 273 -3.75 17.72 5.13
CA ARG A 273 -5.19 17.63 5.40
C ARG A 273 -5.93 16.86 4.31
N LEU A 274 -6.65 15.81 4.71
CA LEU A 274 -7.58 15.09 3.84
C LEU A 274 -8.96 15.74 3.79
N ALA A 275 -9.58 15.69 2.61
CA ALA A 275 -10.99 15.93 2.42
C ALA A 275 -11.77 14.63 2.67
N TYR A 276 -12.12 14.36 3.93
CA TYR A 276 -12.77 13.11 4.35
C TYR A 276 -14.12 12.82 3.66
N GLY A 277 -14.84 13.86 3.22
CA GLY A 277 -16.10 13.71 2.47
C GLY A 277 -15.94 13.49 0.97
N ALA A 278 -14.73 13.67 0.41
CA ALA A 278 -14.50 13.53 -1.03
C ALA A 278 -14.80 12.12 -1.56
N PRO A 279 -14.46 11.01 -0.88
CA PRO A 279 -14.81 9.66 -1.34
C PRO A 279 -16.30 9.47 -1.59
N ASP A 280 -17.17 9.92 -0.68
CA ASP A 280 -18.63 9.79 -0.83
C ASP A 280 -19.15 10.60 -2.02
N ILE A 281 -18.60 11.78 -2.25
CA ILE A 281 -18.97 12.64 -3.39
C ILE A 281 -18.53 11.97 -4.70
N LEU A 282 -17.26 11.59 -4.81
CA LEU A 282 -16.68 11.03 -6.03
C LEU A 282 -17.35 9.72 -6.46
N LEU A 283 -17.70 8.88 -5.48
CA LEU A 283 -18.28 7.55 -5.69
C LEU A 283 -19.82 7.54 -5.68
N GLY A 284 -20.46 8.71 -5.50
CA GLY A 284 -21.92 8.83 -5.58
C GLY A 284 -22.67 8.25 -4.37
N LEU A 285 -22.02 8.19 -3.20
CA LEU A 285 -22.62 7.73 -1.94
C LEU A 285 -23.19 8.89 -1.10
N ALA A 286 -22.77 10.13 -1.37
CA ALA A 286 -23.38 11.29 -0.74
C ALA A 286 -24.90 11.31 -1.04
N PRO A 287 -25.76 11.64 -0.06
CA PRO A 287 -25.45 12.23 1.25
C PRO A 287 -25.24 11.22 2.40
N ALA A 288 -25.11 9.91 2.14
CA ALA A 288 -25.14 8.87 3.18
C ALA A 288 -23.90 8.83 4.10
N CYS A 289 -22.84 9.60 3.83
CA CYS A 289 -21.62 9.69 4.65
C CYS A 289 -21.00 8.32 5.00
N THR A 290 -21.08 7.38 4.06
CA THR A 290 -20.69 5.98 4.25
C THR A 290 -19.18 5.84 4.38
N LEU A 291 -18.40 6.51 3.54
CA LEU A 291 -16.94 6.41 3.53
C LEU A 291 -16.27 7.46 4.43
N SER A 292 -16.90 8.62 4.59
CA SER A 292 -16.44 9.70 5.47
C SER A 292 -16.45 9.31 6.94
N SER A 293 -17.32 8.37 7.33
CA SER A 293 -17.36 7.81 8.69
C SER A 293 -16.34 6.70 8.92
N MET A 294 -15.70 6.19 7.86
CA MET A 294 -14.63 5.21 7.95
C MET A 294 -13.28 5.86 8.17
N ASP A 295 -12.36 5.11 8.77
CA ASP A 295 -11.02 5.60 9.05
C ASP A 295 -10.19 5.66 7.76
N GLN A 296 -9.78 6.87 7.36
CA GLN A 296 -9.03 7.12 6.13
C GLN A 296 -7.54 7.35 6.39
N VAL A 297 -6.72 7.08 5.38
CA VAL A 297 -5.26 7.31 5.39
C VAL A 297 -4.84 8.12 4.18
N ASP A 298 -3.89 9.03 4.37
CA ASP A 298 -3.32 9.82 3.29
C ASP A 298 -2.17 9.08 2.62
N ILE A 299 -2.46 8.41 1.51
CA ILE A 299 -1.47 7.57 0.81
C ILE A 299 -0.48 8.37 -0.05
N ARG A 300 -0.62 9.70 -0.15
CA ARG A 300 0.39 10.55 -0.79
C ARG A 300 1.71 10.52 -0.01
N THR A 301 1.61 10.35 1.31
CA THR A 301 2.76 10.34 2.21
C THR A 301 3.25 8.92 2.51
N PRO A 302 4.58 8.69 2.66
CA PRO A 302 5.11 7.42 3.12
C PRO A 302 4.50 6.96 4.45
N ASN A 303 4.32 7.89 5.40
CA ASN A 303 3.75 7.58 6.71
C ASN A 303 2.30 7.09 6.63
N GLY A 304 1.50 7.64 5.72
CA GLY A 304 0.12 7.18 5.52
C GLY A 304 0.05 5.79 4.89
N ARG A 305 0.93 5.49 3.93
CA ARG A 305 1.10 4.11 3.38
C ARG A 305 1.47 3.12 4.48
N ILE A 306 2.42 3.46 5.35
CA ILE A 306 2.79 2.60 6.48
C ILE A 306 1.67 2.47 7.53
N LYS A 307 0.91 3.54 7.76
CA LYS A 307 -0.27 3.51 8.63
C LYS A 307 -1.34 2.57 8.09
N LEU A 308 -1.56 2.53 6.78
CA LEU A 308 -2.46 1.61 6.09
C LEU A 308 -2.06 0.16 6.38
N VAL A 309 -0.82 -0.21 6.08
CA VAL A 309 -0.28 -1.57 6.27
C VAL A 309 -0.42 -2.00 7.73
N ARG A 310 -0.03 -1.14 8.66
CA ARG A 310 -0.14 -1.37 10.10
C ARG A 310 -1.58 -1.63 10.55
N ARG A 311 -2.57 -0.95 9.97
CA ARG A 311 -4.00 -1.15 10.32
C ARG A 311 -4.48 -2.53 9.88
N LEU A 312 -4.22 -2.90 8.63
CA LEU A 312 -4.61 -4.21 8.09
C LEU A 312 -3.92 -5.34 8.85
N LEU A 313 -2.62 -5.23 9.09
CA LEU A 313 -1.87 -6.27 9.78
C LEU A 313 -2.31 -6.42 11.25
N ARG A 314 -2.58 -5.31 11.96
CA ARG A 314 -3.11 -5.36 13.33
C ARG A 314 -4.51 -5.95 13.39
N HIS A 315 -5.36 -5.65 12.41
CA HIS A 315 -6.69 -6.26 12.34
C HIS A 315 -6.56 -7.78 12.15
N ARG A 316 -5.75 -8.23 11.18
CA ARG A 316 -5.47 -9.67 10.97
C ARG A 316 -4.90 -10.34 12.22
N ALA A 317 -3.91 -9.74 12.86
CA ALA A 317 -3.33 -10.26 14.10
C ALA A 317 -4.36 -10.42 15.22
N ARG A 318 -5.32 -9.50 15.33
CA ARG A 318 -6.44 -9.60 16.29
C ARG A 318 -7.37 -10.78 15.97
N GLN A 319 -7.67 -11.00 14.69
CA GLN A 319 -8.49 -12.16 14.29
C GLN A 319 -7.76 -13.48 14.58
N LEU A 320 -6.48 -13.57 14.19
CA LEU A 320 -5.62 -14.73 14.48
C LEU A 320 -5.50 -15.01 15.98
N LYS A 321 -5.40 -13.97 16.81
CA LYS A 321 -5.39 -14.11 18.27
C LYS A 321 -6.66 -14.78 18.78
N THR A 322 -7.81 -14.34 18.29
CA THR A 322 -9.11 -14.92 18.65
C THR A 322 -9.16 -16.40 18.28
N ASP A 323 -8.75 -16.73 17.06
CA ASP A 323 -8.71 -18.11 16.55
C ASP A 323 -7.75 -19.00 17.37
N MET A 324 -6.52 -18.54 17.60
CA MET A 324 -5.49 -19.29 18.34
C MET A 324 -5.76 -19.41 19.84
N SER A 325 -6.55 -18.49 20.41
CA SER A 325 -7.02 -18.62 21.80
C SER A 325 -7.96 -19.83 21.97
N SER A 326 -8.66 -20.23 20.90
CA SER A 326 -9.53 -21.41 20.90
C SER A 326 -8.77 -22.71 20.59
N VAL A 327 -7.80 -22.66 19.68
CA VAL A 327 -6.97 -23.81 19.27
C VAL A 327 -5.50 -23.38 19.20
N PRO A 328 -4.72 -23.59 20.28
CA PRO A 328 -3.30 -23.23 20.30
C PRO A 328 -2.51 -23.97 19.22
N ARG A 329 -1.81 -23.22 18.37
CA ARG A 329 -0.94 -23.74 17.30
C ARG A 329 0.16 -22.75 16.96
N PRO A 330 1.26 -23.18 16.30
CA PRO A 330 2.24 -22.25 15.77
C PRO A 330 1.61 -21.24 14.80
N LEU A 331 2.10 -20.00 14.85
CA LEU A 331 1.82 -19.00 13.83
C LEU A 331 2.74 -19.26 12.63
N LYS A 332 2.14 -19.46 11.47
CA LYS A 332 2.82 -19.87 10.24
C LYS A 332 3.13 -18.66 9.37
N ILE A 333 4.41 -18.42 9.08
CA ILE A 333 4.89 -17.34 8.22
C ILE A 333 5.59 -17.96 7.00
N SER A 334 4.99 -17.79 5.83
CA SER A 334 5.65 -18.11 4.56
C SER A 334 6.52 -16.94 4.13
N THR A 335 7.69 -17.23 3.58
CA THR A 335 8.65 -16.22 3.10
C THR A 335 9.16 -16.58 1.71
N GLN A 336 9.17 -15.61 0.81
CA GLN A 336 9.75 -15.77 -0.52
C GLN A 336 10.37 -14.47 -1.01
N SER A 337 11.61 -14.55 -1.53
CA SER A 337 12.35 -13.37 -2.02
C SER A 337 12.98 -13.56 -3.40
N ARG A 338 12.77 -14.71 -4.04
CA ARG A 338 13.34 -15.06 -5.35
C ARG A 338 12.30 -15.24 -6.45
N THR A 339 11.02 -15.32 -6.10
CA THR A 339 9.93 -15.45 -7.08
C THR A 339 8.97 -14.28 -6.92
N ALA A 340 8.31 -13.93 -8.02
CA ALA A 340 7.27 -12.90 -8.00
C ALA A 340 6.15 -13.28 -7.00
N PRO A 341 5.58 -12.29 -6.28
CA PRO A 341 4.37 -12.50 -5.48
C PRO A 341 3.20 -12.98 -6.36
N SER A 342 2.30 -13.78 -5.79
CA SER A 342 1.05 -14.19 -6.44
C SER A 342 -0.07 -14.31 -5.41
N SER A 343 -1.30 -13.94 -5.77
CA SER A 343 -2.47 -14.15 -4.90
C SER A 343 -2.82 -15.62 -4.70
N ILE A 344 -2.35 -16.53 -5.57
CA ILE A 344 -2.65 -17.98 -5.52
C ILE A 344 -2.04 -18.64 -4.27
N ASP A 345 -0.91 -18.09 -3.78
CA ASP A 345 -0.27 -18.57 -2.55
C ASP A 345 -1.05 -18.21 -1.28
N ALA A 346 -2.05 -17.31 -1.39
CA ALA A 346 -2.85 -16.88 -0.26
C ALA A 346 -3.60 -18.08 0.34
N CYS A 347 -3.79 -18.06 1.66
CA CYS A 347 -4.49 -19.06 2.48
C CYS A 347 -3.70 -20.29 2.95
N VAL A 348 -2.43 -20.47 2.54
CA VAL A 348 -1.60 -21.59 3.04
C VAL A 348 -0.97 -21.28 4.41
N SER A 349 -0.68 -20.01 4.66
CA SER A 349 -0.04 -19.52 5.89
C SER A 349 -0.94 -18.50 6.63
N ASP A 350 -0.50 -18.05 7.81
CA ASP A 350 -1.15 -16.92 8.51
C ASP A 350 -0.65 -15.58 7.96
N LEU A 351 0.63 -15.52 7.58
CA LEU A 351 1.30 -14.37 6.98
C LEU A 351 2.23 -14.81 5.84
N ASP A 352 2.17 -14.13 4.70
CA ASP A 352 2.96 -14.41 3.50
C ASP A 352 3.89 -13.24 3.17
N ILE A 353 5.12 -13.27 3.68
CA ILE A 353 6.12 -12.26 3.35
C ILE A 353 6.61 -12.55 1.93
N ARG A 354 6.34 -11.64 1.01
CA ARG A 354 6.75 -11.72 -0.39
C ARG A 354 7.54 -10.48 -0.74
N LEU A 355 8.73 -10.68 -1.29
CA LEU A 355 9.65 -9.61 -1.66
C LEU A 355 9.92 -9.68 -3.17
N ILE A 356 9.99 -8.53 -3.82
CA ILE A 356 10.25 -8.48 -5.25
C ILE A 356 11.62 -9.10 -5.54
N PRO A 357 11.71 -10.02 -6.51
CA PRO A 357 12.97 -10.60 -6.91
C PRO A 357 13.86 -9.56 -7.61
N SER A 358 15.17 -9.69 -7.43
CA SER A 358 16.14 -8.97 -8.26
C SER A 358 16.16 -9.55 -9.68
N GLU A 359 16.37 -8.71 -10.69
CA GLU A 359 16.59 -9.17 -12.08
C GLU A 359 17.78 -10.14 -12.19
N ALA A 360 18.81 -9.94 -11.37
CA ALA A 360 19.98 -10.81 -11.32
C ALA A 360 19.78 -12.08 -10.46
N GLY A 361 18.71 -12.13 -9.65
CA GLY A 361 18.26 -13.28 -8.85
C GLY A 361 19.15 -13.77 -7.70
N LYS A 362 20.45 -13.44 -7.69
CA LYS A 362 21.43 -13.93 -6.69
C LYS A 362 21.49 -13.09 -5.42
N ILE A 363 21.32 -11.77 -5.56
CA ILE A 363 21.26 -10.82 -4.45
C ILE A 363 19.84 -10.24 -4.36
N PRO A 364 19.36 -9.87 -3.17
CA PRO A 364 18.07 -9.20 -3.04
C PRO A 364 17.99 -7.89 -3.84
N ALA A 365 16.78 -7.45 -4.20
CA ALA A 365 16.61 -6.11 -4.76
C ALA A 365 16.68 -5.05 -3.66
N ALA A 366 17.34 -3.91 -3.91
CA ALA A 366 17.43 -2.82 -2.94
C ALA A 366 16.04 -2.33 -2.48
N LEU A 367 15.10 -2.17 -3.43
CA LEU A 367 13.72 -1.78 -3.14
C LEU A 367 13.02 -2.80 -2.21
N ALA A 368 13.23 -4.09 -2.43
CA ALA A 368 12.67 -5.13 -1.58
C ALA A 368 13.22 -5.08 -0.14
N LEU A 369 14.49 -4.71 0.03
CA LEU A 369 15.09 -4.51 1.35
C LEU A 369 14.54 -3.25 2.02
N HIS A 370 14.29 -2.17 1.27
CA HIS A 370 13.63 -0.97 1.80
C HIS A 370 12.23 -1.29 2.32
N ASP A 371 11.44 -2.03 1.53
CA ASP A 371 10.09 -2.43 1.95
C ASP A 371 10.16 -3.31 3.21
N LEU A 372 11.04 -4.31 3.24
CA LEU A 372 11.25 -5.15 4.43
C LEU A 372 11.70 -4.36 5.65
N ALA A 373 12.61 -3.39 5.49
CA ALA A 373 13.11 -2.57 6.60
C ALA A 373 11.98 -1.83 7.30
N VAL A 374 11.01 -1.31 6.54
CA VAL A 374 9.88 -0.55 7.09
C VAL A 374 8.78 -1.47 7.61
N THR A 375 8.57 -2.65 7.03
CA THR A 375 7.50 -3.57 7.43
C THR A 375 7.87 -4.53 8.56
N LEU A 376 9.13 -4.98 8.65
CA LEU A 376 9.60 -5.94 9.64
C LEU A 376 9.28 -5.56 11.11
N PRO A 377 9.48 -4.31 11.58
CA PRO A 377 9.04 -3.94 12.93
C PRO A 377 7.52 -4.08 13.13
N ILE A 378 6.72 -3.78 12.09
CA ILE A 378 5.26 -3.89 12.11
C ILE A 378 4.84 -5.36 12.19
N ILE A 379 5.53 -6.23 11.45
CA ILE A 379 5.32 -7.68 11.48
C ILE A 379 5.65 -8.23 12.87
N SER A 380 6.82 -7.91 13.41
CA SER A 380 7.24 -8.34 14.74
C SER A 380 6.20 -7.98 15.81
N ASP A 381 5.76 -6.72 15.84
CA ASP A 381 4.73 -6.26 16.79
C ASP A 381 3.40 -7.00 16.61
N ALA A 382 2.98 -7.23 15.36
CA ALA A 382 1.75 -7.93 15.05
C ALA A 382 1.80 -9.39 15.50
N VAL A 383 2.88 -10.12 15.18
CA VAL A 383 3.09 -11.52 15.58
C VAL A 383 3.16 -11.65 17.10
N LEU A 384 3.88 -10.74 17.78
CA LEU A 384 3.94 -10.71 19.23
C LEU A 384 2.54 -10.52 19.85
N SER A 385 1.71 -9.66 19.26
CA SER A 385 0.36 -9.39 19.75
C SER A 385 -0.61 -10.58 19.68
N VAL A 386 -0.35 -11.53 18.77
CA VAL A 386 -1.13 -12.76 18.59
C VAL A 386 -0.95 -13.69 19.79
N GLY A 387 0.27 -13.77 20.35
CA GLY A 387 0.57 -14.62 21.51
C GLY A 387 0.62 -16.11 21.19
N ALA A 388 1.04 -16.49 19.98
CA ALA A 388 1.18 -17.88 19.58
C ALA A 388 2.28 -18.61 20.40
N PRO A 389 2.13 -19.91 20.69
CA PRO A 389 3.12 -20.70 21.44
C PRO A 389 4.46 -20.86 20.71
N ALA A 390 4.45 -20.75 19.39
CA ALA A 390 5.63 -20.80 18.53
C ALA A 390 5.40 -19.99 17.25
N VAL A 391 6.48 -19.53 16.63
CA VAL A 391 6.48 -18.95 15.28
C VAL A 391 7.19 -19.91 14.34
N GLN A 392 6.55 -20.28 13.24
CA GLN A 392 7.08 -21.24 12.27
C GLN A 392 7.28 -20.55 10.92
N PHE A 393 8.52 -20.48 10.45
CA PHE A 393 8.90 -19.97 9.14
C PHE A 393 9.05 -21.10 8.13
N PHE A 394 8.72 -20.82 6.87
CA PHE A 394 8.98 -21.73 5.74
C PHE A 394 9.06 -20.96 4.42
N GLY A 395 9.45 -21.63 3.35
CA GLY A 395 9.60 -21.06 2.00
C GLY A 395 11.06 -20.90 1.59
N GLY A 396 11.39 -19.83 0.86
CA GLY A 396 12.72 -19.64 0.28
C GLY A 396 13.20 -18.20 0.35
N MET A 397 14.29 -17.95 1.05
CA MET A 397 14.81 -16.59 1.24
C MET A 397 16.32 -16.49 1.03
N HIS A 398 16.79 -15.28 0.72
CA HIS A 398 18.21 -14.94 0.76
C HIS A 398 18.72 -14.99 2.21
N LEU A 399 20.01 -15.25 2.40
CA LEU A 399 20.62 -15.44 3.72
C LEU A 399 20.59 -14.16 4.57
N SER A 400 20.85 -13.02 3.93
CA SER A 400 20.71 -11.67 4.49
C SER A 400 19.31 -11.43 5.04
N ILE A 401 18.28 -11.80 4.28
CA ILE A 401 16.87 -11.71 4.71
C ILE A 401 16.60 -12.66 5.89
N ALA A 402 17.15 -13.88 5.87
CA ALA A 402 17.01 -14.81 6.99
C ALA A 402 17.63 -14.26 8.28
N VAL A 403 18.84 -13.70 8.22
CA VAL A 403 19.48 -13.03 9.37
C VAL A 403 18.65 -11.84 9.85
N ALA A 404 18.12 -11.03 8.93
CA ALA A 404 17.28 -9.88 9.27
C ALA A 404 15.97 -10.29 9.95
N LEU A 405 15.28 -11.31 9.43
CA LEU A 405 14.11 -11.89 10.09
C LEU A 405 14.48 -12.45 11.46
N GLY A 406 15.57 -13.20 11.59
CA GLY A 406 16.07 -13.65 12.88
C GLY A 406 16.21 -12.50 13.87
N THR A 407 16.87 -11.41 13.45
CA THR A 407 17.07 -10.20 14.27
C THR A 407 15.75 -9.51 14.64
N GLY A 408 14.76 -9.53 13.74
CA GLY A 408 13.40 -9.04 13.98
C GLY A 408 12.58 -9.93 14.92
N PHE A 409 12.98 -11.20 15.10
CA PHE A 409 12.36 -12.17 15.99
C PHE A 409 13.32 -12.65 17.10
N PRO A 410 13.83 -11.73 17.95
CA PRO A 410 14.90 -12.06 18.89
C PRO A 410 14.41 -13.00 20.00
N ALA A 411 15.35 -13.80 20.54
CA ALA A 411 15.04 -14.76 21.61
C ALA A 411 14.58 -14.14 22.93
N THR A 412 14.80 -12.84 23.12
CA THR A 412 14.32 -12.07 24.27
C THR A 412 12.85 -11.70 24.18
N LYS A 413 12.25 -11.72 22.98
CA LYS A 413 10.84 -11.33 22.73
C LYS A 413 9.97 -12.52 22.31
N PHE A 414 10.54 -13.45 21.54
CA PHE A 414 9.84 -14.61 21.02
C PHE A 414 10.40 -15.89 21.63
N GLY A 415 9.52 -16.77 22.12
CA GLY A 415 9.89 -18.05 22.71
C GLY A 415 10.40 -19.05 21.68
N LYS A 416 9.58 -20.06 21.35
CA LYS A 416 9.93 -21.08 20.36
C LYS A 416 9.83 -20.53 18.94
N LEU A 417 10.88 -20.73 18.14
CA LEU A 417 10.87 -20.50 16.70
C LEU A 417 11.26 -21.78 15.98
N GLU A 418 10.58 -22.05 14.89
CA GLU A 418 10.82 -23.18 14.00
C GLU A 418 11.04 -22.68 12.58
N VAL A 419 11.91 -23.34 11.84
CA VAL A 419 12.04 -23.15 10.39
C VAL A 419 11.84 -24.51 9.74
N VAL A 420 10.86 -24.62 8.83
CA VAL A 420 10.67 -25.80 8.00
C VAL A 420 11.41 -25.55 6.69
N ASP A 421 12.37 -26.41 6.36
CA ASP A 421 13.11 -26.33 5.11
C ASP A 421 12.32 -26.88 3.92
N LEU A 422 12.94 -26.84 2.73
CA LEU A 422 12.33 -27.32 1.49
C LEU A 422 12.12 -28.83 1.44
N GLU A 423 12.80 -29.59 2.31
CA GLU A 423 12.67 -31.04 2.45
C GLU A 423 11.59 -31.42 3.48
N GLY A 424 11.02 -30.43 4.17
CA GLY A 424 10.00 -30.61 5.20
C GLY A 424 10.58 -30.86 6.60
N SER A 425 11.90 -30.76 6.77
CA SER A 425 12.54 -30.95 8.07
C SER A 425 12.41 -29.70 8.94
N THR A 426 12.16 -29.89 10.22
CA THR A 426 11.94 -28.79 11.18
C THR A 426 13.20 -28.48 11.98
N TRP A 427 13.73 -27.27 11.78
CA TRP A 427 14.86 -26.69 12.50
C TRP A 427 14.33 -25.88 13.68
N THR A 428 14.58 -26.33 14.91
CA THR A 428 14.02 -25.73 16.13
C THR A 428 15.04 -24.87 16.85
N SER A 429 14.58 -23.73 17.39
CA SER A 429 15.41 -22.88 18.26
C SER A 429 15.65 -23.46 19.65
N VAL A 430 14.85 -24.46 20.05
CA VAL A 430 14.98 -25.14 21.33
C VAL A 430 15.95 -26.30 21.14
N ALA A 431 17.04 -26.31 21.89
CA ALA A 431 17.93 -27.46 21.95
C ALA A 431 17.22 -28.62 22.66
N ASP A 432 17.29 -29.82 22.09
CA ASP A 432 16.90 -31.04 22.79
C ASP A 432 18.02 -31.41 23.79
N PRO A 433 17.80 -31.35 25.11
CA PRO A 433 18.84 -31.67 26.09
C PRO A 433 19.13 -33.17 26.21
N ALA A 434 18.33 -34.03 25.58
CA ALA A 434 18.23 -35.45 25.94
C ALA A 434 18.80 -36.44 24.92
N ASP A 435 19.34 -36.01 23.77
CA ASP A 435 19.99 -36.93 22.82
C ASP A 435 21.52 -36.86 22.94
N PRO A 436 22.14 -37.75 23.74
CA PRO A 436 23.59 -37.81 23.92
C PRO A 436 24.35 -38.23 22.65
N ASN A 437 23.67 -38.54 21.54
CA ASN A 437 24.30 -38.88 20.25
C ASN A 437 24.38 -37.69 19.28
N LEU A 438 23.88 -36.52 19.65
CA LEU A 438 23.99 -35.29 18.86
C LEU A 438 25.37 -34.65 19.14
N HIS A 439 26.23 -34.66 18.12
CA HIS A 439 27.68 -34.47 18.25
C HIS A 439 28.29 -33.56 17.19
N THR A 440 27.50 -32.75 16.46
CA THR A 440 28.07 -31.83 15.47
C THR A 440 28.98 -30.82 16.19
N ALA A 441 30.29 -30.99 16.05
CA ALA A 441 31.26 -30.10 16.66
C ALA A 441 31.24 -28.74 15.96
N VAL A 442 31.24 -27.67 16.75
CA VAL A 442 31.46 -26.30 16.27
C VAL A 442 32.92 -25.97 16.55
N THR A 443 33.69 -25.73 15.50
CA THR A 443 35.10 -25.31 15.61
C THR A 443 35.21 -23.83 15.27
N VAL A 444 36.06 -23.14 16.02
CA VAL A 444 36.26 -21.69 15.90
C VAL A 444 37.75 -21.45 15.73
N ASP A 445 38.14 -20.96 14.56
CA ASP A 445 39.51 -20.59 14.24
C ASP A 445 39.61 -19.06 14.16
N GLU A 446 40.41 -18.46 15.04
CA GLU A 446 40.62 -17.02 15.11
C GLU A 446 41.97 -16.63 14.49
N VAL A 447 41.93 -15.64 13.60
CA VAL A 447 43.11 -15.04 12.99
C VAL A 447 43.02 -13.52 13.17
N SER A 448 43.93 -12.96 13.97
CA SER A 448 44.09 -11.51 14.07
C SER A 448 44.93 -10.98 12.92
N LEU A 449 44.37 -10.09 12.09
CA LEU A 449 45.10 -9.42 11.02
C LEU A 449 45.53 -8.04 11.49
N ALA A 450 46.84 -7.79 11.51
CA ALA A 450 47.39 -6.48 11.87
C ALA A 450 47.16 -5.47 10.74
N GLY A 451 46.10 -4.66 10.85
CA GLY A 451 45.85 -3.49 10.01
C GLY A 451 46.45 -2.21 10.59
N ALA A 452 46.61 -1.17 9.79
CA ALA A 452 46.98 0.16 10.29
C ALA A 452 45.96 0.64 11.33
N HIS A 453 46.43 1.15 12.48
CA HIS A 453 45.62 1.48 13.66
C HIS A 453 44.67 2.70 13.50
N GLU A 454 44.30 3.09 12.28
CA GLU A 454 43.39 4.19 12.05
C GLU A 454 41.95 3.66 11.85
N GLY A 455 41.16 3.63 12.93
CA GLY A 455 39.73 3.32 12.83
C GLY A 455 39.13 2.59 14.04
N ARG A 456 37.82 2.36 13.99
CA ARG A 456 37.11 1.49 14.96
C ARG A 456 37.45 0.03 14.66
N ALA A 457 37.63 -0.77 15.70
CA ALA A 457 37.88 -2.20 15.56
C ALA A 457 36.65 -2.90 14.93
N ARG A 458 36.92 -3.82 14.01
CA ARG A 458 35.92 -4.61 13.29
C ARG A 458 36.18 -6.10 13.47
N LEU A 459 35.10 -6.88 13.48
CA LEU A 459 35.16 -8.34 13.46
C LEU A 459 34.64 -8.84 12.12
N ALA A 460 35.43 -9.58 11.36
CA ALA A 460 34.97 -10.32 10.19
C ALA A 460 34.69 -11.77 10.60
N VAL A 461 33.49 -12.27 10.35
CA VAL A 461 33.06 -13.63 10.67
C VAL A 461 32.75 -14.36 9.37
N PHE A 462 33.37 -15.52 9.20
CA PHE A 462 32.96 -16.49 8.20
C PHE A 462 32.31 -17.70 8.87
N ALA A 463 30.98 -17.79 8.79
CA ALA A 463 30.24 -18.94 9.28
C ALA A 463 29.97 -19.91 8.12
N SER A 464 30.68 -21.04 8.11
CA SER A 464 30.60 -22.08 7.07
C SER A 464 30.06 -23.38 7.65
N LEU A 465 28.77 -23.63 7.42
CA LEU A 465 27.99 -24.70 8.04
C LEU A 465 27.73 -25.89 7.12
N THR A 466 28.25 -25.84 5.90
CA THR A 466 28.17 -26.88 4.88
C THR A 466 29.53 -27.05 4.21
N ASP A 467 29.71 -28.17 3.52
CA ASP A 467 30.97 -28.48 2.83
C ASP A 467 31.29 -27.49 1.69
N ALA A 468 32.57 -27.52 1.28
CA ALA A 468 33.14 -26.74 0.18
C ALA A 468 32.87 -25.22 0.23
N PRO A 469 33.23 -24.52 1.32
CA PRO A 469 33.16 -23.07 1.36
C PRO A 469 34.08 -22.40 0.34
N ASP A 470 33.64 -21.27 -0.20
CA ASP A 470 34.48 -20.39 -1.02
C ASP A 470 35.37 -19.50 -0.13
N THR A 471 36.47 -20.09 0.33
CA THR A 471 37.44 -19.39 1.20
C THR A 471 38.18 -18.25 0.48
N LEU A 472 38.25 -18.30 -0.85
CA LEU A 472 38.87 -17.23 -1.64
C LEU A 472 38.01 -15.96 -1.61
N ALA A 473 36.69 -16.09 -1.79
CA ALA A 473 35.75 -14.98 -1.67
C ALA A 473 35.84 -14.31 -0.29
N PHE A 474 35.98 -15.11 0.79
CA PHE A 474 36.16 -14.56 2.13
C PHE A 474 37.51 -13.85 2.30
N ALA A 475 38.60 -14.40 1.74
CA ALA A 475 39.90 -13.72 1.75
C ALA A 475 39.86 -12.37 1.01
N MET A 476 39.13 -12.28 -0.11
CA MET A 476 38.90 -11.02 -0.82
C MET A 476 38.12 -10.01 0.03
N LEU A 477 37.11 -10.46 0.77
CA LEU A 477 36.40 -9.62 1.74
C LEU A 477 37.37 -9.06 2.79
N LEU A 478 38.22 -9.89 3.39
CA LEU A 478 39.21 -9.43 4.39
C LEU A 478 40.17 -8.38 3.81
N GLN A 479 40.60 -8.55 2.55
CA GLN A 479 41.42 -7.55 1.86
C GLN A 479 40.67 -6.23 1.67
N SER A 480 39.37 -6.26 1.34
CA SER A 480 38.56 -5.04 1.21
C SER A 480 38.41 -4.27 2.54
N LEU A 481 38.49 -4.97 3.67
CA LEU A 481 38.38 -4.39 5.03
C LEU A 481 39.74 -3.96 5.61
N SER A 482 40.85 -4.26 4.92
CA SER A 482 42.24 -4.14 5.42
C SER A 482 42.72 -2.71 5.73
N THR A 483 41.96 -1.69 5.33
CA THR A 483 42.21 -0.29 5.70
C THR A 483 41.93 0.00 7.19
N THR A 484 41.41 -0.98 7.93
CA THR A 484 41.06 -0.88 9.36
C THR A 484 41.61 -2.05 10.17
N SER A 485 41.63 -1.95 11.51
CA SER A 485 41.97 -3.08 12.39
C SER A 485 40.85 -4.12 12.37
N VAL A 486 41.12 -5.31 11.81
CA VAL A 486 40.14 -6.39 11.62
C VAL A 486 40.61 -7.68 12.30
N THR A 487 39.81 -8.20 13.22
CA THR A 487 39.93 -9.59 13.68
C THR A 487 39.07 -10.47 12.79
N ALA A 488 39.62 -11.57 12.27
CA ALA A 488 38.88 -12.52 11.46
C ALA A 488 38.61 -13.81 12.26
N VAL A 489 37.38 -14.30 12.23
CA VAL A 489 36.98 -15.56 12.86
C VAL A 489 36.29 -16.44 11.84
N THR A 490 36.78 -17.66 11.68
CA THR A 490 36.13 -18.70 10.88
C THR A 490 35.45 -19.67 11.83
N ILE A 491 34.16 -19.91 11.62
CA ILE A 491 33.35 -20.83 12.40
C ILE A 491 32.84 -21.91 11.46
N THR A 492 33.20 -23.15 11.74
CA THR A 492 32.79 -24.31 10.94
C THR A 492 32.08 -25.33 11.78
N THR A 493 31.16 -26.07 11.17
CA THR A 493 30.64 -27.32 11.73
C THR A 493 31.42 -28.50 11.18
N GLY A 494 31.33 -29.66 11.86
CA GLY A 494 31.90 -30.92 11.35
C GLY A 494 31.44 -31.26 9.93
N GLN A 495 32.10 -32.24 9.31
CA GLN A 495 31.78 -32.71 7.95
C GLN A 495 30.35 -33.29 7.86
N GLY A 496 29.66 -32.97 6.77
CA GLY A 496 28.30 -33.45 6.48
C GLY A 496 27.19 -32.48 6.87
N ASP A 497 25.94 -32.91 6.62
CA ASP A 497 24.75 -32.10 6.87
C ASP A 497 24.45 -31.98 8.35
N ILE A 498 24.02 -30.79 8.78
CA ILE A 498 23.57 -30.55 10.14
C ILE A 498 22.22 -31.23 10.36
N ASP A 499 22.10 -32.07 11.40
CA ASP A 499 20.81 -32.59 11.82
C ASP A 499 19.93 -31.41 12.34
N PRO A 500 18.73 -31.19 11.78
CA PRO A 500 17.82 -30.11 12.17
C PRO A 500 17.49 -30.08 13.68
N ARG A 501 17.62 -31.21 14.38
CA ARG A 501 17.42 -31.32 15.83
C ARG A 501 18.54 -30.64 16.64
N GLU A 502 19.74 -30.50 16.07
CA GLU A 502 20.88 -29.81 16.69
C GLU A 502 20.86 -28.29 16.48
N ALA A 503 20.01 -27.81 15.57
CA ALA A 503 20.00 -26.43 15.10
C ALA A 503 20.04 -25.38 16.22
N GLY A 504 19.19 -25.54 17.24
CA GLY A 504 19.12 -24.62 18.37
C GLY A 504 20.39 -24.59 19.23
N ARG A 505 21.04 -25.74 19.43
CA ARG A 505 22.32 -25.84 20.16
C ARG A 505 23.44 -25.19 19.36
N ILE A 506 23.59 -25.58 18.09
CA ILE A 506 24.64 -25.10 17.19
C ILE A 506 24.52 -23.59 16.99
N ALA A 507 23.31 -23.06 16.75
CA ALA A 507 23.09 -21.62 16.59
C ALA A 507 23.52 -20.85 17.84
N LYS A 508 23.27 -21.40 19.03
CA LYS A 508 23.68 -20.79 20.30
C LYS A 508 25.19 -20.80 20.49
N GLU A 509 25.87 -21.88 20.13
CA GLU A 509 27.33 -21.97 20.19
C GLU A 509 27.98 -20.97 19.23
N ILE A 510 27.52 -20.91 17.98
CA ILE A 510 28.00 -19.95 16.97
C ILE A 510 27.78 -18.51 17.45
N ALA A 511 26.57 -18.16 17.88
CA ALA A 511 26.27 -16.81 18.35
C ALA A 511 27.10 -16.43 19.59
N THR A 512 27.38 -17.39 20.48
CA THR A 512 28.24 -17.19 21.65
C THR A 512 29.68 -16.93 21.23
N ALA A 513 30.22 -17.71 20.28
CA ALA A 513 31.55 -17.51 19.73
C ALA A 513 31.71 -16.14 19.08
N ILE A 514 30.75 -15.72 18.26
CA ILE A 514 30.74 -14.40 17.62
C ILE A 514 30.75 -13.28 18.67
N LYS A 515 29.87 -13.35 19.68
CA LYS A 515 29.81 -12.35 20.76
C LYS A 515 31.10 -12.29 21.58
N PHE A 516 31.69 -13.45 21.86
CA PHE A 516 32.96 -13.54 22.58
C PHE A 516 34.08 -12.89 21.79
N ALA A 517 34.23 -13.24 20.50
CA ALA A 517 35.24 -12.66 19.61
C ALA A 517 35.05 -11.14 19.43
N ALA A 518 33.81 -10.69 19.25
CA ALA A 518 33.52 -9.25 19.11
C ALA A 518 33.94 -8.47 20.36
N ARG A 519 33.65 -9.02 21.55
CA ARG A 519 34.07 -8.43 22.83
C ARG A 519 35.59 -8.45 23.00
N ALA A 520 36.25 -9.55 22.64
CA ALA A 520 37.71 -9.69 22.75
C ALA A 520 38.45 -8.70 21.82
N ALA A 521 37.93 -8.51 20.61
CA ALA A 521 38.45 -7.55 19.64
C ALA A 521 38.06 -6.09 19.94
N GLY A 522 37.16 -5.84 20.88
CA GLY A 522 36.57 -4.51 21.11
C GLY A 522 35.79 -3.98 19.89
N ALA A 523 35.27 -4.89 19.06
CA ALA A 523 34.63 -4.55 17.80
C ALA A 523 33.19 -4.05 18.03
N SER A 524 32.86 -2.90 17.43
CA SER A 524 31.50 -2.36 17.44
C SER A 524 30.66 -2.81 16.23
N GLU A 525 31.30 -3.37 15.22
CA GLU A 525 30.71 -3.76 13.94
C GLU A 525 31.20 -5.16 13.55
N VAL A 526 30.27 -6.02 13.15
CA VAL A 526 30.52 -7.41 12.74
C VAL A 526 30.18 -7.57 11.26
N HIS A 527 31.15 -7.98 10.45
CA HIS A 527 30.95 -8.33 9.05
C HIS A 527 30.68 -9.83 8.95
N LEU A 528 29.43 -10.22 8.70
CA LEU A 528 28.99 -11.61 8.68
C LEU A 528 28.86 -12.14 7.25
N ALA A 529 29.81 -12.97 6.84
CA ALA A 529 29.73 -13.82 5.67
C ALA A 529 29.20 -15.20 6.07
N PHE A 530 28.11 -15.65 5.44
CA PHE A 530 27.42 -16.88 5.79
C PHE A 530 27.41 -17.86 4.60
N HIS A 531 27.74 -19.12 4.86
CA HIS A 531 27.65 -20.25 3.95
C HIS A 531 26.94 -21.40 4.67
N GLY A 532 25.75 -21.77 4.22
CA GLY A 532 24.98 -22.85 4.85
C GLY A 532 23.46 -22.68 4.71
N PRO A 533 22.67 -23.48 5.47
CA PRO A 533 21.21 -23.44 5.38
C PRO A 533 20.63 -22.12 5.89
N TYR A 534 19.64 -21.56 5.19
CA TYR A 534 18.97 -20.32 5.61
C TYR A 534 18.28 -20.45 6.97
N ALA A 535 17.86 -21.67 7.34
CA ALA A 535 17.30 -21.96 8.66
C ALA A 535 18.29 -21.61 9.78
N MET A 536 19.57 -21.95 9.60
CA MET A 536 20.63 -21.60 10.55
C MET A 536 20.92 -20.10 10.56
N ALA A 537 20.90 -19.43 9.40
CA ALA A 537 21.07 -17.98 9.33
C ALA A 537 20.01 -17.23 10.15
N LEU A 538 18.75 -17.68 10.07
CA LEU A 538 17.64 -17.12 10.87
C LEU A 538 17.83 -17.40 12.37
N LEU A 539 18.15 -18.65 12.73
CA LEU A 539 18.36 -19.06 14.13
C LEU A 539 19.57 -18.38 14.78
N ILE A 540 20.62 -18.08 14.02
CA ILE A 540 21.78 -17.32 14.49
C ILE A 540 21.41 -15.84 14.62
N GLY A 541 20.75 -15.25 13.60
CA GLY A 541 20.35 -13.84 13.60
C GLY A 541 19.55 -13.44 14.84
N ARG A 542 18.61 -14.29 15.29
CA ARG A 542 17.81 -14.03 16.51
C ARG A 542 18.61 -14.03 17.81
N LEU A 543 19.84 -14.51 17.79
CA LEU A 543 20.76 -14.56 18.92
C LEU A 543 21.82 -13.47 18.85
N LEU A 544 21.94 -12.70 17.76
CA LEU A 544 22.90 -11.59 17.62
C LEU A 544 22.37 -10.25 18.17
N ASN A 545 21.45 -10.31 19.14
CA ASN A 545 20.69 -9.20 19.70
C ASN A 545 21.50 -8.12 20.46
N THR A 546 22.83 -8.12 20.35
CA THR A 546 23.73 -7.14 20.99
C THR A 546 24.80 -6.61 20.03
N LEU A 547 24.72 -6.94 18.75
CA LEU A 547 25.76 -6.66 17.77
C LEU A 547 25.17 -5.91 16.57
N CYS A 548 25.87 -4.88 16.11
CA CYS A 548 25.62 -4.29 14.79
C CYS A 548 26.33 -5.14 13.74
N SER A 549 25.56 -5.76 12.85
CA SER A 549 26.08 -6.74 11.89
C SER A 549 25.83 -6.32 10.45
N VAL A 550 26.90 -6.15 9.67
CA VAL A 550 26.83 -6.02 8.21
C VAL A 550 26.75 -7.42 7.63
N VAL A 551 25.66 -7.74 6.94
CA VAL A 551 25.39 -9.09 6.41
C VAL A 551 25.68 -9.12 4.92
N TYR A 552 26.38 -10.17 4.49
CA TYR A 552 26.83 -10.34 3.12
C TYR A 552 26.10 -11.46 2.40
N GLU A 553 25.94 -11.31 1.09
CA GLU A 553 25.53 -12.39 0.18
C GLU A 553 26.70 -12.80 -0.72
N TRP A 554 26.83 -14.09 -0.95
CA TRP A 554 27.77 -14.60 -1.96
C TRP A 554 27.12 -14.51 -3.34
N ALA A 555 27.80 -13.84 -4.27
CA ALA A 555 27.41 -13.83 -5.66
C ALA A 555 28.64 -13.78 -6.58
N ARG A 556 28.41 -13.97 -7.87
CA ARG A 556 29.44 -13.72 -8.88
C ARG A 556 29.22 -12.34 -9.48
N ASP A 557 30.29 -11.57 -9.56
CA ASP A 557 30.33 -10.28 -10.23
C ASP A 557 30.22 -10.45 -11.76
N MET A 558 30.10 -9.34 -12.48
CA MET A 558 29.97 -9.28 -13.94
C MET A 558 31.18 -9.87 -14.67
N ASP A 559 32.36 -9.81 -14.04
CA ASP A 559 33.60 -10.42 -14.53
C ASP A 559 33.69 -11.93 -14.21
N GLY A 560 32.68 -12.48 -13.52
CA GLY A 560 32.60 -13.88 -13.11
C GLY A 560 33.31 -14.21 -11.80
N SER A 561 33.98 -13.24 -11.16
CA SER A 561 34.64 -13.43 -9.87
C SER A 561 33.61 -13.61 -8.74
N ALA A 562 33.84 -14.61 -7.89
CA ALA A 562 32.96 -14.89 -6.75
C ALA A 562 33.36 -14.03 -5.55
N GLN A 563 32.43 -13.27 -4.98
CA GLN A 563 32.70 -12.38 -3.86
C GLN A 563 31.50 -12.24 -2.92
N TYR A 564 31.80 -11.80 -1.70
CA TYR A 564 30.80 -11.42 -0.72
C TYR A 564 30.43 -9.95 -0.89
N PHE A 565 29.18 -9.68 -1.26
CA PHE A 565 28.64 -8.34 -1.39
C PHE A 565 27.94 -7.91 -0.10
N PRO A 566 28.23 -6.72 0.46
CA PRO A 566 27.47 -6.21 1.59
C PRO A 566 26.03 -5.93 1.13
N VAL A 567 25.04 -6.37 1.89
CA VAL A 567 23.63 -6.25 1.51
C VAL A 567 22.87 -5.33 2.45
N LEU A 568 22.97 -5.58 3.75
CA LEU A 568 22.25 -4.80 4.76
C LEU A 568 23.02 -4.80 6.08
N THR A 569 22.78 -3.76 6.89
CA THR A 569 23.17 -3.73 8.30
C THR A 569 21.96 -4.05 9.14
N VAL A 570 22.11 -5.00 10.06
CA VAL A 570 21.14 -5.26 11.12
C VAL A 570 21.64 -4.80 12.47
N GLU A 571 20.76 -4.13 13.20
CA GLU A 571 20.99 -3.74 14.58
C GLU A 571 19.72 -3.99 15.41
N PRO A 572 19.80 -4.79 16.47
CA PRO A 572 18.66 -5.14 17.30
C PRO A 572 18.20 -3.96 18.16
N ASP A 573 16.90 -3.94 18.48
CA ASP A 573 16.28 -2.97 19.41
C ASP A 573 16.44 -1.48 19.03
N VAL A 574 16.69 -1.17 17.75
CA VAL A 574 16.72 0.20 17.21
C VAL A 574 15.31 0.72 16.92
N ALA A 575 15.09 2.01 17.21
CA ALA A 575 13.86 2.71 16.86
C ALA A 575 13.70 2.76 15.33
N GLY A 576 12.66 2.12 14.81
CA GLY A 576 12.41 2.03 13.37
C GLY A 576 12.59 0.63 12.78
N GLY A 577 13.10 -0.33 13.54
CA GLY A 577 13.23 -1.73 13.12
C GLY A 577 14.69 -2.20 13.05
N PRO A 578 14.90 -3.51 12.81
CA PRO A 578 16.21 -4.11 12.93
C PRO A 578 17.12 -3.89 11.72
N ILE A 579 16.61 -3.41 10.58
CA ILE A 579 17.43 -3.10 9.40
C ILE A 579 17.74 -1.61 9.42
N THR A 580 19.01 -1.25 9.60
CA THR A 580 19.44 0.15 9.80
C THR A 580 20.16 0.75 8.59
N ALA A 581 20.68 -0.08 7.68
CA ALA A 581 21.27 0.36 6.43
C ALA A 581 21.10 -0.69 5.33
N ILE A 582 21.06 -0.25 4.07
CA ILE A 582 21.03 -1.07 2.86
C ILE A 582 22.23 -0.64 2.00
N HIS A 583 22.98 -1.62 1.46
CA HIS A 583 24.27 -1.39 0.79
C HIS A 583 24.26 -1.72 -0.71
N LEU A 584 23.08 -1.98 -1.29
CA LEU A 584 22.88 -2.38 -2.69
C LEU A 584 22.57 -1.23 -3.63
#